data_AF-A0AB39XY87-F1
#
_entry.id   AF-A0AB39XY87-F1
#
_cell.length_a   1.000
_cell.length_b   1.000
_cell.length_c   1.000
_cell.angle_alpha   90.00
_cell.angle_beta   90.00
_cell.angle_gamma   90.00
#
_symmetry.space_group_name_H-M   'P 1'
#
loop_
_entity.id
_entity.type
_entity.pdbx_description
1 polymer ?
#
loop_
_entity_poly.entity_id
_entity_poly.type
_entity_poly.pdbx_seq_one_letter_code
_entity_poly.pdbx_strand_id
1 'polypeptide(L)'
;MPDALPARKRSTLFDRLRNGQDLPTAARAAGLEGREVFTAARTDTALALLQAGTDPDEVGATGITERTEYLRLLALGCPLSLAAQILFGGAGKARHWRRDDPAFARACDAVKELGAGQPAPARPPFHPRPPGAFLDHLENPGCPSPPPQRRSGSPPL
;
A
#
# COMPACT_ATOMS: atom_id res chain seq x y z
N MET A 1 -3.15 -10.28 2.57
CA MET A 1 -2.74 -10.20 4.00
C MET A 1 -2.53 -8.73 4.29
N PRO A 2 -3.16 -8.13 5.32
CA PRO A 2 -2.90 -6.74 5.61
C PRO A 2 -1.48 -6.64 6.19
N ASP A 3 -0.59 -5.94 5.49
CA ASP A 3 0.75 -5.57 5.98
C ASP A 3 0.69 -4.55 7.15
N ALA A 4 -0.51 -4.19 7.60
CA ALA A 4 -0.74 -3.27 8.70
C ALA A 4 -0.70 -3.98 10.06
N LEU A 5 0.08 -3.42 10.99
CA LEU A 5 0.14 -3.93 12.36
C LEU A 5 -1.22 -3.83 13.05
N PRO A 6 -1.60 -4.82 13.88
CA PRO A 6 -2.77 -4.71 14.74
C PRO A 6 -2.69 -3.44 15.59
N ALA A 7 -3.81 -2.70 15.70
CA ALA A 7 -3.85 -1.38 16.34
C ALA A 7 -3.22 -1.35 17.74
N ARG A 8 -3.47 -2.39 18.56
CA ARG A 8 -2.88 -2.52 19.89
C ARG A 8 -1.35 -2.63 19.86
N LYS A 9 -0.81 -3.50 19.00
CA LYS A 9 0.64 -3.67 18.84
C LYS A 9 1.27 -2.40 18.28
N ARG A 10 0.61 -1.74 17.32
CA ARG A 10 1.04 -0.46 16.76
C ARG A 10 1.11 0.63 17.83
N SER A 11 0.08 0.79 18.65
CA SER A 11 0.06 1.78 19.76
C SER A 11 1.21 1.54 20.72
N THR A 12 1.38 0.29 21.19
CA THR A 12 2.49 -0.06 22.09
C THR A 12 3.85 0.26 21.47
N LEU A 13 4.05 -0.10 20.20
CA LEU A 13 5.29 0.21 19.49
C LEU A 13 5.54 1.73 19.40
N PHE A 14 4.52 2.50 19.03
CA PHE A 14 4.60 3.96 18.90
C PHE A 14 4.96 4.62 20.23
N ASP A 15 4.27 4.25 21.31
CA ASP A 15 4.52 4.81 22.64
C ASP A 15 5.96 4.54 23.08
N ARG A 16 6.47 3.34 22.86
CA ARG A 16 7.85 2.98 23.24
C ARG A 16 8.90 3.75 22.43
N LEU A 17 8.72 3.87 21.11
CA LEU A 17 9.64 4.61 20.24
C LEU A 17 9.66 6.10 20.59
N ARG A 18 8.51 6.71 20.86
CA ARG A 18 8.42 8.12 21.32
C ARG A 18 9.17 8.37 22.62
N ASN A 19 9.17 7.37 23.50
CA ASN A 19 9.91 7.43 24.76
C ASN A 19 11.40 7.09 24.61
N GLY A 20 11.94 7.07 23.39
CA GLY A 20 13.37 6.91 23.11
C GLY A 20 13.89 5.47 23.25
N GLN A 21 13.00 4.47 23.30
CA GLN A 21 13.46 3.08 23.26
C GLN A 21 13.99 2.72 21.86
N ASP A 22 15.03 1.88 21.82
CA ASP A 22 15.52 1.32 20.57
C ASP A 22 14.48 0.39 19.91
N LEU A 23 14.52 0.32 18.58
CA LEU A 23 13.56 -0.42 17.77
C LEU A 23 13.46 -1.92 18.16
N PRO A 24 14.57 -2.68 18.35
CA PRO A 24 14.49 -4.07 18.82
C PRO A 24 13.79 -4.25 20.17
N THR A 25 14.02 -3.34 21.12
CA THR A 25 13.38 -3.40 22.44
C THR A 25 11.89 -3.05 22.35
N ALA A 26 11.55 -1.98 21.61
CA ALA A 26 10.17 -1.55 21.41
C ALA A 26 9.33 -2.60 20.65
N ALA A 27 9.91 -3.25 19.63
CA ALA A 27 9.28 -4.33 18.88
C ALA A 27 8.96 -5.53 19.77
N ARG A 28 9.93 -6.00 20.56
CA ARG A 28 9.73 -7.10 21.51
C ARG A 28 8.65 -6.77 22.54
N ALA A 29 8.64 -5.55 23.06
CA ALA A 29 7.61 -5.10 24.01
C ALA A 29 6.20 -5.09 23.39
N ALA A 30 6.09 -4.85 22.08
CA ALA A 30 4.84 -4.93 21.33
C ALA A 30 4.48 -6.36 20.88
N GLY A 31 5.31 -7.36 21.19
CA GLY A 31 5.14 -8.74 20.73
C GLY A 31 5.28 -8.86 19.21
N LEU A 32 6.25 -8.14 18.65
CA LEU A 32 6.58 -8.09 17.22
C LEU A 32 8.04 -8.47 16.99
N GLU A 33 8.28 -9.13 15.87
CA GLU A 33 9.61 -9.33 15.32
C GLU A 33 10.06 -8.09 14.52
N GLY A 34 11.37 -7.82 14.49
CA GLY A 34 11.91 -6.67 13.75
C GLY A 34 11.50 -6.68 12.27
N ARG A 35 11.45 -7.86 11.65
CA ARG A 35 10.99 -8.02 10.26
C ARG A 35 9.54 -7.57 10.07
N GLU A 36 8.64 -7.86 11.01
CA GLU A 36 7.23 -7.44 10.92
C GLU A 36 7.13 -5.91 10.96
N VAL A 37 7.93 -5.28 11.81
CA VAL A 37 7.99 -3.82 11.96
C VAL A 37 8.48 -3.14 10.67
N PHE A 38 9.57 -3.63 10.08
CA PHE A 38 10.06 -3.11 8.78
C PHE A 38 9.07 -3.39 7.64
N THR A 39 8.41 -4.56 7.65
CA THR A 39 7.42 -4.91 6.63
C THR A 39 6.24 -3.94 6.65
N ALA A 40 5.75 -3.59 7.84
CA ALA A 40 4.67 -2.63 8.02
C ALA A 40 5.09 -1.19 7.68
N ALA A 41 6.32 -0.80 8.04
CA ALA A 41 6.84 0.55 7.78
C ALA A 41 6.91 0.92 6.29
N ARG A 42 6.94 -0.06 5.39
CA ARG A 42 6.87 0.19 3.93
C ARG A 42 5.64 1.00 3.52
N THR A 43 4.52 0.78 4.22
CA THR A 43 3.22 1.41 3.92
C THR A 43 2.71 2.31 5.04
N ASP A 44 3.27 2.20 6.25
CA ASP A 44 2.96 3.09 7.38
C ASP A 44 4.04 4.16 7.52
N THR A 45 3.81 5.32 6.89
CA THR A 45 4.77 6.43 6.87
C THR A 45 5.05 6.99 8.27
N ALA A 46 4.04 7.02 9.14
CA ALA A 46 4.20 7.47 10.53
C ALA A 46 5.14 6.54 11.31
N LEU A 47 5.03 5.23 11.09
CA LEU A 47 5.95 4.25 11.68
C LEU A 47 7.37 4.39 11.12
N ALA A 48 7.52 4.67 9.82
CA ALA A 48 8.84 4.91 9.21
C ALA A 48 9.52 6.17 9.80
N LEU A 49 8.76 7.23 10.05
CA LEU A 49 9.26 8.45 10.69
C LEU A 49 9.71 8.19 12.13
N LEU A 50 8.92 7.47 12.92
CA LEU A 50 9.31 7.10 14.30
C LEU A 50 10.59 6.26 14.32
N GLN A 51 10.76 5.33 13.37
CA GLN A 51 11.99 4.56 13.25
C GLN A 51 13.22 5.43 12.93
N ALA A 52 13.02 6.52 12.20
CA ALA A 52 14.05 7.51 11.91
C ALA A 52 14.26 8.52 13.07
N GLY A 53 13.52 8.38 14.18
CA GLY A 53 13.61 9.27 15.33
C GLY A 53 12.85 10.58 15.18
N THR A 54 11.91 10.67 14.24
CA THR A 54 11.04 11.84 14.04
C THR A 54 9.63 11.53 14.52
N ASP A 55 9.04 12.37 15.39
CA ASP A 55 7.64 12.16 15.78
C ASP A 55 6.71 12.53 14.62
N PRO A 56 5.82 11.61 14.17
CA PRO A 56 4.87 11.87 13.09
C PRO A 56 3.91 13.03 13.37
N ASP A 57 3.70 13.38 14.64
CA ASP A 57 2.80 14.47 15.05
C ASP A 57 3.49 15.86 15.01
N GLU A 58 4.80 15.93 14.73
CA GLU A 58 5.49 17.19 14.47
C GLU A 58 4.96 17.86 13.19
N VAL A 59 4.89 19.20 13.20
CA VAL A 59 4.32 20.00 12.10
C VAL A 59 4.97 19.69 10.75
N GLY A 60 6.28 19.44 10.73
CA GLY A 60 7.01 19.04 9.51
C GLY A 60 6.69 17.60 9.06
N ALA A 61 6.50 16.69 10.01
CA ALA A 61 6.29 15.27 9.79
C ALA A 61 4.90 14.96 9.22
N THR A 62 3.88 15.73 9.62
CA THR A 62 2.55 15.68 9.02
C THR A 62 2.62 15.97 7.52
N GLY A 63 3.35 17.01 7.13
CA GLY A 63 3.53 17.38 5.72
C GLY A 63 4.34 16.34 4.92
N ILE A 64 5.26 15.62 5.54
CA ILE A 64 5.99 14.51 4.89
C ILE A 64 5.04 13.33 4.66
N THR A 65 4.26 12.98 5.68
CA THR A 65 3.28 11.89 5.60
C THR A 65 2.30 12.14 4.46
N GLU A 66 1.68 13.31 4.43
CA GLU A 66 0.69 13.66 3.41
C GLU A 66 1.28 13.68 1.98
N ARG A 67 2.49 14.22 1.80
CA ARG A 67 3.17 14.21 0.48
C ARG A 67 3.51 12.78 0.05
N THR A 68 3.92 11.93 0.97
CA THR A 68 4.22 10.52 0.71
C THR A 68 2.96 9.76 0.29
N GLU A 69 1.86 9.91 1.03
CA GLU A 69 0.58 9.28 0.66
C GLU A 69 0.06 9.81 -0.69
N TYR A 70 0.24 11.11 -0.96
CA TYR A 70 -0.12 11.69 -2.25
C TYR A 70 0.65 11.00 -3.38
N LEU A 71 1.98 10.89 -3.28
CA LEU A 71 2.80 10.22 -4.28
C LEU A 71 2.45 8.74 -4.44
N ARG A 72 2.09 8.03 -3.36
CA ARG A 72 1.61 6.64 -3.42
C ARG A 72 0.31 6.54 -4.20
N LEU A 73 -0.67 7.43 -3.97
CA LEU A 73 -1.90 7.44 -4.76
C LEU A 73 -1.62 7.66 -6.24
N LEU A 74 -0.70 8.57 -6.58
CA LEU A 74 -0.31 8.78 -7.98
C LEU A 74 0.33 7.53 -8.58
N ALA A 75 1.19 6.84 -7.84
CA ALA A 75 1.85 5.62 -8.31
C ALA A 75 0.87 4.46 -8.55
N LEU A 76 -0.28 4.49 -7.87
CA LEU A 76 -1.41 3.58 -8.11
C LEU A 76 -2.28 4.00 -9.32
N GLY A 77 -1.90 5.05 -10.05
CA GLY A 77 -2.65 5.56 -11.20
C GLY A 77 -3.79 6.53 -10.83
N CYS A 78 -3.87 6.96 -9.57
CA CYS A 78 -4.89 7.93 -9.17
C CYS A 78 -4.60 9.31 -9.80
N PRO A 79 -5.57 9.96 -10.47
CA PRO A 79 -5.40 11.31 -10.98
C PRO A 79 -5.07 12.31 -9.87
N LEU A 80 -4.24 13.32 -10.17
CA LEU A 80 -3.81 14.36 -9.21
C LEU A 80 -4.98 15.00 -8.44
N SER A 81 -6.09 15.28 -9.12
CA SER A 81 -7.28 15.91 -8.55
C SER A 81 -7.99 14.98 -7.57
N LEU A 82 -8.13 13.70 -7.92
CA LEU A 82 -8.76 12.69 -7.07
C LEU A 82 -7.88 12.40 -5.84
N ALA A 83 -6.57 12.27 -6.01
CA ALA A 83 -5.65 12.10 -4.89
C ALA A 83 -5.72 13.27 -3.89
N ALA A 84 -5.81 14.51 -4.40
CA ALA A 84 -5.94 15.69 -3.55
C ALA A 84 -7.32 15.77 -2.88
N GLN A 85 -8.36 15.32 -3.56
CA GLN A 85 -9.71 15.22 -2.98
C GLN A 85 -9.76 14.21 -1.84
N ILE A 86 -9.15 13.02 -2.01
CA ILE A 86 -9.11 11.96 -1.00
C ILE A 86 -8.38 12.42 0.26
N LEU A 87 -7.22 13.06 0.10
CA LEU A 87 -6.35 13.39 1.23
C LEU A 87 -6.70 14.73 1.90
N PHE A 88 -7.16 15.72 1.13
CA PHE A 88 -7.25 17.11 1.60
C PHE A 88 -8.64 17.74 1.40
N GLY A 89 -9.60 17.02 0.82
CA GLY A 89 -10.90 17.59 0.46
C GLY A 89 -10.86 18.58 -0.72
N GLY A 90 -9.72 18.70 -1.42
CA GLY A 90 -9.58 19.58 -2.58
C GLY A 90 -8.14 19.82 -3.04
N ALA A 91 -7.98 20.47 -4.19
CA ALA A 91 -6.66 20.60 -4.86
C ALA A 91 -5.75 21.72 -4.32
N GLY A 92 -6.26 22.62 -3.46
CA GLY A 92 -5.53 23.84 -3.06
C GLY A 92 -4.17 23.56 -2.41
N LYS A 93 -4.15 22.65 -1.43
CA LYS A 93 -2.94 22.27 -0.68
C LYS A 93 -1.87 21.61 -1.58
N ALA A 94 -2.27 20.63 -2.39
CA ALA A 94 -1.36 19.95 -3.31
C ALA A 94 -0.78 20.90 -4.39
N ARG A 95 -1.60 21.84 -4.90
CA ARG A 95 -1.13 22.86 -5.85
C ARG A 95 -0.10 23.79 -5.22
N HIS A 96 -0.34 24.22 -3.99
CA HIS A 96 0.61 25.06 -3.25
C HIS A 96 1.95 24.36 -3.05
N TRP A 97 1.96 23.09 -2.64
CA TRP A 97 3.21 22.33 -2.52
C TRP A 97 3.98 22.18 -3.82
N ARG A 98 3.30 21.87 -4.92
CA ARG A 98 3.99 21.75 -6.22
C ARG A 98 4.58 23.07 -6.70
N ARG A 99 3.99 24.20 -6.32
CA ARG A 99 4.52 25.52 -6.67
C ARG A 99 5.71 25.89 -5.78
N ASP A 100 5.63 25.58 -4.50
CA ASP A 100 6.56 26.06 -3.49
C ASP A 100 7.74 25.08 -3.24
N ASP A 101 7.58 23.80 -3.62
CA ASP A 101 8.61 22.75 -3.52
C ASP A 101 8.88 22.12 -4.92
N PRO A 102 9.94 22.57 -5.61
CA PRO A 102 10.32 22.03 -6.92
C PRO A 102 10.70 20.55 -6.92
N ALA A 103 11.21 20.02 -5.80
CA ALA A 103 11.57 18.60 -5.71
C ALA A 103 10.31 17.73 -5.66
N PHE A 104 9.32 18.15 -4.86
CA PHE A 104 8.02 17.50 -4.81
C PHE A 104 7.28 17.55 -6.15
N ALA A 105 7.35 18.68 -6.87
CA ALA A 105 6.79 18.77 -8.22
C ALA A 105 7.43 17.76 -9.18
N ARG A 106 8.77 17.67 -9.21
CA ARG A 106 9.48 16.68 -10.02
C ARG A 106 9.12 15.24 -9.66
N ALA A 107 8.95 14.94 -8.37
CA ALA A 107 8.51 13.62 -7.93
C ALA A 107 7.10 13.29 -8.45
N CYS A 108 6.16 14.24 -8.40
CA CYS A 108 4.82 14.05 -8.95
C CYS A 108 4.86 13.78 -10.46
N ASP A 109 5.70 14.50 -11.20
CA ASP A 109 5.83 14.32 -12.65
C ASP A 109 6.51 12.98 -12.99
N ALA A 110 7.56 12.59 -12.26
CA ALA A 110 8.21 11.29 -12.43
C ALA A 110 7.26 10.11 -12.19
N VAL A 111 6.40 10.19 -11.16
CA VAL A 111 5.39 9.16 -10.88
C VAL A 111 4.33 9.09 -11.98
N LYS A 112 3.96 10.23 -12.56
CA LYS A 112 3.06 10.26 -13.72
C LYS A 112 3.69 9.62 -14.95
N GLU A 113 4.95 9.94 -15.25
CA GLU A 113 5.67 9.34 -16.38
C GLU A 113 5.81 7.82 -16.19
N LEU A 114 6.00 7.35 -14.95
CA LEU A 114 5.98 5.92 -14.64
C LEU A 114 4.64 5.26 -15.00
N GLY A 115 3.52 5.94 -14.75
CA GLY A 115 2.18 5.49 -15.12
C GLY A 115 1.84 5.69 -16.61
N ALA A 116 2.51 6.63 -17.29
CA ALA A 116 2.36 6.90 -18.72
C ALA A 116 3.24 5.99 -19.60
N GLY A 117 4.20 5.27 -18.99
CA GLY A 117 4.99 4.23 -19.63
C GLY A 117 4.09 3.22 -20.34
N GLN A 118 4.38 3.00 -21.61
CA GLN A 118 3.74 2.12 -22.58
C GLN A 118 2.79 1.08 -21.96
N PRO A 119 1.49 1.03 -22.34
CA PRO A 119 0.55 0.08 -21.78
C PRO A 119 1.20 -1.30 -21.78
N ALA A 120 1.26 -1.94 -20.61
CA ALA A 120 1.83 -3.27 -20.50
C ALA A 120 1.24 -4.12 -21.65
N PRO A 121 2.07 -4.79 -22.46
CA PRO A 121 1.57 -5.59 -23.57
C PRO A 121 0.45 -6.46 -23.02
N ALA A 122 -0.70 -6.49 -23.71
CA ALA A 122 -1.95 -7.06 -23.22
C ALA A 122 -1.68 -8.33 -22.44
N ARG A 123 -1.57 -8.20 -21.11
CA ARG A 123 -1.38 -9.36 -20.25
C ARG A 123 -2.68 -10.12 -20.36
N PRO A 124 -2.65 -11.45 -20.52
CA PRO A 124 -3.87 -12.24 -20.45
C PRO A 124 -4.59 -11.81 -19.16
N PRO A 125 -5.90 -11.51 -19.23
CA PRO A 125 -6.64 -11.01 -18.08
C PRO A 125 -6.31 -11.88 -16.87
N PHE A 126 -5.93 -11.23 -15.77
CA PHE A 126 -5.82 -11.94 -14.51
C PHE A 126 -7.22 -12.48 -14.22
N HIS A 127 -7.42 -13.77 -14.43
CA HIS A 127 -8.61 -14.49 -14.04
C HIS A 127 -8.35 -14.99 -12.62
N PRO A 128 -8.65 -14.21 -11.57
CA PRO A 128 -8.66 -14.79 -10.23
C PRO A 128 -9.64 -15.97 -10.29
N ARG A 129 -9.19 -17.13 -9.82
CA ARG A 129 -10.04 -18.30 -9.69
C ARG A 129 -11.34 -17.86 -8.99
N PRO A 130 -12.53 -18.23 -9.47
CA PRO A 130 -13.79 -17.81 -8.86
C PRO A 130 -13.76 -18.10 -7.36
N PRO A 131 -14.25 -17.17 -6.49
CA PRO A 131 -14.20 -17.33 -5.04
C PRO A 131 -14.72 -18.69 -4.56
N GLY A 132 -15.70 -19.27 -5.26
CA GLY A 132 -16.24 -20.60 -4.95
C GLY A 132 -15.19 -21.73 -5.00
N ALA A 133 -14.33 -21.77 -6.02
CA ALA A 133 -13.34 -22.86 -6.14
C ALA A 133 -12.14 -22.71 -5.20
N PHE A 134 -11.92 -21.53 -4.63
CA PHE A 134 -10.92 -21.30 -3.58
C PHE A 134 -11.50 -21.68 -2.21
N LEU A 135 -12.78 -21.34 -1.95
CA LEU A 135 -13.50 -21.72 -0.74
C LEU A 135 -13.70 -23.25 -0.67
N ASP A 136 -14.10 -23.89 -1.77
CA ASP A 136 -14.21 -25.36 -1.85
C ASP A 136 -12.89 -26.08 -1.54
N HIS A 137 -11.75 -25.48 -1.92
CA HIS A 137 -10.43 -26.06 -1.68
C HIS A 137 -9.96 -25.89 -0.23
N LEU A 138 -10.43 -24.83 0.46
CA LEU A 138 -10.20 -24.63 1.89
C LEU A 138 -11.13 -25.51 2.74
N GLU A 139 -12.35 -25.78 2.28
CA GLU A 139 -13.31 -26.64 2.97
C GLU A 139 -13.02 -28.14 2.75
N ASN A 140 -12.45 -28.53 1.61
CA ASN A 140 -12.09 -29.93 1.31
C ASN A 140 -10.71 -30.04 0.63
N PRO A 141 -9.60 -30.02 1.40
CA PRO A 141 -8.24 -30.02 0.86
C PRO A 141 -7.82 -31.33 0.16
N GLY A 142 -8.69 -32.35 0.06
CA GLY A 142 -8.39 -33.67 -0.49
C GLY A 142 -9.13 -34.09 -1.76
N CYS A 143 -10.01 -33.26 -2.33
CA CYS A 143 -10.83 -33.68 -3.47
C CYS A 143 -10.18 -33.27 -4.82
N PRO A 144 -9.75 -34.23 -5.67
CA PRO A 144 -9.17 -33.90 -6.97
C PRO A 144 -10.22 -33.28 -7.89
N SER A 145 -9.90 -32.13 -8.49
CA SER A 145 -10.77 -31.46 -9.46
C SER A 145 -11.01 -32.35 -10.69
N PRO A 146 -12.25 -32.47 -11.20
CA PRO A 146 -12.52 -33.27 -12.39
C PRO A 146 -11.87 -32.64 -13.63
N PRO A 147 -11.42 -33.45 -14.60
CA PRO A 147 -10.77 -32.94 -15.80
C PRO A 147 -11.74 -32.12 -16.66
N PRO A 148 -11.23 -31.14 -17.42
CA PRO A 148 -12.07 -30.26 -18.25
C PRO A 148 -12.75 -31.09 -19.35
N GLN A 149 -14.09 -31.06 -19.37
CA GLN A 149 -14.87 -31.69 -20.43
C GLN A 149 -14.67 -30.95 -21.75
N ARG A 150 -14.13 -31.65 -22.75
CA ARG A 150 -14.12 -31.19 -24.15
C ARG A 150 -15.56 -31.13 -24.65
N ARG A 151 -16.00 -29.95 -25.09
CA ARG A 151 -17.28 -29.80 -25.81
C ARG A 151 -17.16 -30.47 -27.18
N SER A 152 -17.81 -31.62 -27.34
CA SER A 152 -18.05 -32.23 -28.64
C SER A 152 -19.16 -31.45 -29.36
N GLY A 153 -18.79 -30.64 -30.36
CA GLY A 153 -19.73 -30.08 -31.32
C GLY A 153 -19.70 -30.93 -32.59
N SER A 154 -20.80 -31.64 -32.87
CA SER A 154 -21.04 -32.26 -34.18
C SER A 154 -21.33 -31.18 -35.24
N PRO A 155 -20.93 -31.37 -36.51
CA PRO A 155 -21.27 -30.45 -37.59
C PRO A 155 -22.66 -30.75 -38.17
N PRO A 156 -23.39 -29.77 -38.73
CA PRO A 156 -24.55 -30.05 -39.55
C PRO A 156 -24.14 -30.32 -41.01
N LEU A 157 -25.01 -31.09 -41.68
CA LEU A 157 -24.96 -31.61 -43.05
C LEU A 157 -24.83 -30.54 -44.13
#